data_AF-A0A5S4YJL1-F1
#
_entry.id   AF-A0A5S4YJL1-F1
#
_cell.length_a   1.000
_cell.length_b   1.000
_cell.length_c   1.000
_cell.angle_alpha   90.00
_cell.angle_beta   90.00
_cell.angle_gamma   90.00
#
_symmetry.space_group_name_H-M   'P 1'
#
loop_
_entity.id
_entity.type
_entity.pdbx_description
1 polymer ?
#
loop_
_entity_poly.entity_id
_entity_poly.type
_entity_poly.pdbx_seq_one_letter_code
_entity_poly.pdbx_strand_id
1 'polypeptide(L)'
;MTQVEVLSDGRDDVGGYKVDVTRGNRVGRVSSEWFSRPADERYLSLSDLYAAVHRRTERSRTRTVESAAIRVEASRDDAERLALTLPGSDAPIAPTHWSFGQLAGLVGAPAAYLRQLPAPLAGINLQYGLTSRSAEQVKTLEIEDGRVELRAVTGPEYGRIFDDELVAAVQRIAGNGTGDTRWKVPGVLDWSTGVYNPHVDISQDTTTLYASDRDVFLFLVDDLNPIEAGRLRDGSPDLYFRGFYCWNSEVGAKTLGMASFYLRAVCQNRNLWGVEDFEEITIRHSKYAASRFAQEAAPALASFANSSSRPFVNGIRAARETIVARTDDDRGEFLRKRGFSKTETAKIIERVFSEEGRKPESVFDFVQGITAVARGKIHQDARLDLEARAKKLLDRAA
;
A
#
# COMPACT_ATOMS: atom_id res chain seq x y z
N MET A 1 -25.06 16.94 -26.76
CA MET A 1 -23.79 17.67 -26.66
C MET A 1 -23.90 18.59 -25.47
N THR A 2 -23.29 18.22 -24.35
CA THR A 2 -23.30 19.01 -23.11
C THR A 2 -21.83 19.30 -22.80
N GLN A 3 -21.44 20.55 -23.00
CA GLN A 3 -20.10 21.07 -22.74
C GLN A 3 -19.77 20.86 -21.26
N VAL A 4 -18.68 20.15 -21.01
CA VAL A 4 -17.97 20.20 -19.73
C VAL A 4 -17.09 21.43 -19.82
N GLU A 5 -17.44 22.48 -19.09
CA GLU A 5 -16.56 23.64 -18.92
C GLU A 5 -15.33 23.21 -18.12
N VAL A 6 -14.19 23.16 -18.81
CA VAL A 6 -12.87 23.17 -18.18
C VAL A 6 -12.47 24.65 -18.15
N LEU A 7 -12.71 25.34 -17.03
CA LEU A 7 -12.33 26.74 -16.85
C LEU A 7 -11.15 26.88 -15.88
N SER A 8 -10.28 27.79 -16.27
CA SER A 8 -8.88 27.93 -15.88
C SER A 8 -8.65 29.13 -14.96
N ASP A 9 -9.20 29.12 -13.74
CA ASP A 9 -9.07 30.27 -12.83
C ASP A 9 -8.70 29.88 -11.39
N GLY A 10 -7.51 29.30 -11.26
CA GLY A 10 -6.85 29.03 -9.98
C GLY A 10 -5.34 28.84 -10.12
N ARG A 11 -4.71 29.39 -11.17
CA ARG A 11 -3.26 29.35 -11.34
C ARG A 11 -2.65 30.48 -10.52
N ASP A 12 -2.30 30.21 -9.28
CA ASP A 12 -1.20 30.92 -8.65
C ASP A 12 0.07 30.66 -9.49
N ASP A 13 0.93 31.66 -9.64
CA ASP A 13 2.08 31.76 -10.57
C ASP A 13 3.14 30.64 -10.44
N VAL A 14 2.90 29.65 -9.57
CA VAL A 14 3.71 28.45 -9.31
C VAL A 14 2.85 27.17 -9.45
N GLY A 15 2.01 27.06 -10.48
CA GLY A 15 1.46 25.78 -10.99
C GLY A 15 0.87 24.76 -9.98
N GLY A 16 0.40 25.20 -8.81
CA GLY A 16 -0.02 24.34 -7.70
C GLY A 16 -1.47 24.58 -7.27
N TYR A 17 -1.96 23.75 -6.35
CA TYR A 17 -3.35 23.76 -5.88
C TYR A 17 -3.43 24.07 -4.39
N LYS A 18 -4.25 25.05 -4.01
CA LYS A 18 -4.61 25.25 -2.61
C LYS A 18 -5.50 24.10 -2.14
N VAL A 19 -5.13 23.44 -1.04
CA VAL A 19 -5.84 22.25 -0.53
C VAL A 19 -6.03 22.31 0.98
N ASP A 20 -7.11 21.71 1.47
CA ASP A 20 -7.43 21.62 2.91
C ASP A 20 -7.12 20.23 3.47
N VAL A 21 -5.89 20.04 3.94
CA VAL A 21 -5.43 18.78 4.56
C VAL A 21 -5.99 18.52 5.95
N THR A 22 -6.76 19.47 6.50
CA THR A 22 -7.43 19.28 7.78
C THR A 22 -8.71 18.44 7.65
N ARG A 23 -9.14 18.09 6.45
CA ARG A 23 -10.28 17.19 6.18
C ARG A 23 -9.83 15.78 5.85
N GLY A 24 -10.70 14.81 6.06
CA GLY A 24 -10.47 13.39 5.74
C GLY A 24 -9.37 12.70 6.56
N ASN A 25 -8.99 11.49 6.15
CA ASN A 25 -8.05 10.65 6.89
C ASN A 25 -6.58 10.90 6.51
N ARG A 26 -5.69 10.63 7.46
CA ARG A 26 -4.23 10.56 7.20
C ARG A 26 -3.82 9.10 7.06
N VAL A 27 -3.25 8.75 5.91
CA VAL A 27 -2.72 7.39 5.65
C VAL A 27 -1.20 7.44 5.55
N GLY A 28 -0.53 6.71 6.44
CA GLY A 28 0.94 6.68 6.56
C GLY A 28 1.63 5.54 5.81
N ARG A 29 0.92 4.69 5.08
CA ARG A 29 1.49 3.48 4.47
C ARG A 29 2.65 3.80 3.50
N VAL A 30 2.45 4.75 2.58
CA VAL A 30 3.48 5.18 1.62
C VAL A 30 4.68 5.81 2.35
N SER A 31 4.44 6.50 3.47
CA SER A 31 5.48 7.07 4.33
C SER A 31 6.34 5.99 5.00
N SER A 32 5.72 4.92 5.49
CA SER A 32 6.44 3.79 6.09
C SER A 32 7.37 3.12 5.08
N GLU A 33 6.89 2.92 3.84
CA GLU A 33 7.72 2.41 2.75
C GLU A 33 8.86 3.39 2.44
N TRP A 34 8.57 4.67 2.21
CA TRP A 34 9.63 5.66 1.94
C TRP A 34 10.73 5.69 3.01
N PHE A 35 10.35 5.59 4.28
CA PHE A 35 11.29 5.65 5.40
C PHE A 35 12.15 4.38 5.52
N SER A 36 11.61 3.20 5.21
CA SER A 36 12.33 1.93 5.36
C SER A 36 13.24 1.57 4.18
N ARG A 37 13.03 2.18 3.02
CA ARG A 37 13.69 1.79 1.77
C ARG A 37 15.02 2.54 1.58
N PRO A 38 16.17 1.85 1.46
CA PRO A 38 17.44 2.48 1.07
C PRO A 38 17.42 2.94 -0.40
N ALA A 39 18.41 3.73 -0.82
CA ALA A 39 18.42 4.38 -2.14
C ALA A 39 18.46 3.39 -3.32
N ASP A 40 19.08 2.22 -3.14
CA ASP A 40 19.13 1.15 -4.15
C ASP A 40 17.79 0.41 -4.32
N GLU A 41 16.87 0.55 -3.38
CA GLU A 41 15.50 0.03 -3.47
C GLU A 41 14.49 1.05 -4.03
N ARG A 42 14.96 2.24 -4.46
CA ARG A 42 14.12 3.35 -4.91
C ARG A 42 14.34 3.64 -6.39
N TYR A 43 13.24 3.65 -7.14
CA TYR A 43 13.26 3.75 -8.60
C TYR A 43 12.60 5.04 -9.06
N LEU A 44 13.07 5.63 -10.16
CA LEU A 44 12.57 6.93 -10.64
C LEU A 44 11.49 6.80 -11.72
N SER A 45 11.33 5.60 -12.27
CA SER A 45 10.32 5.30 -13.28
C SER A 45 9.84 3.86 -13.17
N LEU A 46 8.65 3.58 -13.69
CA LEU A 46 8.14 2.22 -13.76
C LEU A 46 8.97 1.34 -14.71
N SER A 47 9.62 1.92 -15.72
CA SER A 47 10.49 1.16 -16.62
C SER A 47 11.76 0.68 -15.91
N ASP A 48 12.40 1.54 -15.10
CA ASP A 48 13.57 1.14 -14.31
C ASP A 48 13.20 0.10 -13.26
N LEU A 49 12.06 0.30 -12.59
CA LEU A 49 11.52 -0.65 -11.62
C LEU A 49 11.26 -2.00 -12.29
N TYR A 50 10.54 -2.01 -13.42
CA TYR A 50 10.24 -3.22 -14.19
C TYR A 50 11.51 -3.93 -14.61
N ALA A 51 12.49 -3.23 -15.18
CA ALA A 51 13.74 -3.82 -15.61
C ALA A 51 14.49 -4.50 -14.44
N ALA A 52 14.44 -3.92 -13.24
CA ALA A 52 15.06 -4.51 -12.06
C ALA A 52 14.35 -5.79 -11.61
N VAL A 53 13.03 -5.76 -11.44
CA VAL A 53 12.26 -6.94 -10.99
C VAL A 53 12.17 -8.02 -12.06
N HIS A 54 12.15 -7.65 -13.34
CA HIS A 54 12.11 -8.60 -14.46
C HIS A 54 13.43 -9.36 -14.59
N ARG A 55 14.59 -8.67 -14.56
CA ARG A 55 15.90 -9.33 -14.53
C ARG A 55 16.02 -10.31 -13.36
N ARG A 56 15.42 -9.97 -12.22
CA ARG A 56 15.38 -10.85 -11.05
C ARG A 56 14.56 -12.12 -11.32
N THR A 57 13.37 -11.97 -11.93
CA THR A 57 12.52 -13.10 -12.33
C THR A 57 13.21 -13.98 -13.39
N GLU A 58 13.87 -13.41 -14.39
CA GLU A 58 14.60 -14.16 -15.45
C GLU A 58 15.72 -15.03 -14.88
N ARG A 59 16.39 -14.55 -13.83
CA ARG A 59 17.48 -15.26 -13.14
C ARG A 59 16.96 -16.20 -12.05
N SER A 60 15.63 -16.31 -11.91
CA SER A 60 15.02 -17.14 -10.89
C SER A 60 14.72 -18.54 -11.40
N ARG A 61 14.81 -19.53 -10.51
CA ARG A 61 14.44 -20.91 -10.81
C ARG A 61 13.62 -21.48 -9.67
N THR A 62 12.54 -22.16 -10.02
CA THR A 62 11.67 -22.83 -9.06
C THR A 62 11.85 -24.33 -9.17
N ARG A 63 11.93 -25.05 -8.05
CA ARG A 63 11.93 -26.51 -8.01
C ARG A 63 10.95 -27.02 -6.96
N THR A 64 10.31 -28.14 -7.25
CA THR A 64 9.55 -28.89 -6.25
C THR A 64 10.36 -30.13 -5.90
N VAL A 65 10.75 -30.25 -4.64
CA VAL A 65 11.61 -31.32 -4.14
C VAL A 65 11.06 -31.87 -2.83
N GLU A 66 11.37 -33.12 -2.52
CA GLU A 66 11.13 -33.65 -1.18
C GLU A 66 12.07 -33.00 -0.17
N SER A 67 11.55 -32.57 0.98
CA SER A 67 12.32 -31.97 2.06
C SER A 67 13.49 -32.86 2.50
N ALA A 68 13.28 -34.18 2.56
CA ALA A 68 14.29 -35.15 2.94
C ALA A 68 15.41 -35.32 1.89
N ALA A 69 15.18 -34.89 0.65
CA ALA A 69 16.18 -34.93 -0.41
C ALA A 69 17.10 -33.70 -0.41
N ILE A 70 16.80 -32.67 0.39
CA ILE A 70 17.65 -31.49 0.57
C ILE A 70 18.86 -31.88 1.42
N ARG A 71 20.05 -31.71 0.87
CA ARG A 71 21.31 -31.92 1.58
C ARG A 71 21.87 -30.59 2.06
N VAL A 72 22.31 -30.55 3.31
CA VAL A 72 22.94 -29.38 3.93
C VAL A 72 24.44 -29.61 3.99
N GLU A 73 25.20 -28.68 3.41
CA GLU A 73 26.65 -28.72 3.36
C GLU A 73 27.23 -27.55 4.16
N ALA A 74 28.09 -27.88 5.11
CA ALA A 74 28.85 -26.91 5.90
C ALA A 74 30.21 -27.52 6.25
N SER A 75 31.28 -26.74 6.08
CA SER A 75 32.65 -27.18 6.38
C SER A 75 33.02 -26.84 7.82
N ARG A 76 33.75 -27.73 8.50
CA ARG A 76 34.33 -27.42 9.83
C ARG A 76 35.34 -26.29 9.77
N ASP A 77 35.96 -26.09 8.61
CA ASP A 77 36.99 -25.08 8.38
C ASP A 77 36.40 -23.70 8.05
N ASP A 78 35.08 -23.60 7.90
CA ASP A 78 34.36 -22.37 7.60
C ASP A 78 33.08 -22.28 8.46
N ALA A 79 33.19 -21.57 9.59
CA ALA A 79 32.11 -21.45 10.56
C ALA A 79 30.91 -20.62 10.06
N GLU A 80 31.04 -19.87 8.96
CA GLU A 80 30.01 -18.95 8.47
C GLU A 80 29.28 -19.49 7.23
N ARG A 81 29.91 -20.43 6.50
CA ARG A 81 29.38 -20.91 5.23
C ARG A 81 28.50 -22.15 5.40
N LEU A 82 27.22 -21.97 5.08
CA LEU A 82 26.24 -23.03 4.91
C LEU A 82 25.66 -22.98 3.49
N ALA A 83 25.60 -24.13 2.83
CA ALA A 83 25.02 -24.29 1.51
C ALA A 83 24.08 -25.49 1.46
N LEU A 84 23.26 -25.54 0.41
CA LEU A 84 22.27 -26.58 0.18
C LEU A 84 22.50 -27.21 -1.19
N THR A 85 22.40 -28.53 -1.25
CA THR A 85 22.40 -29.28 -2.50
C THR A 85 20.99 -29.84 -2.71
N LEU A 86 20.33 -29.36 -3.75
CA LEU A 86 18.98 -29.77 -4.13
C LEU A 86 19.02 -30.76 -5.30
N PRO A 87 18.10 -31.74 -5.37
CA PRO A 87 17.94 -32.58 -6.55
C PRO A 87 17.80 -31.74 -7.83
N GLY A 88 18.64 -32.03 -8.84
CA GLY A 88 18.63 -31.29 -10.12
C GLY A 88 19.24 -29.88 -10.04
N SER A 89 20.05 -29.58 -9.02
CA SER A 89 20.94 -28.43 -9.00
C SER A 89 22.40 -28.90 -9.02
N ASP A 90 23.17 -28.38 -9.97
CA ASP A 90 24.61 -28.69 -10.09
C ASP A 90 25.49 -27.73 -9.26
N ALA A 91 24.90 -26.66 -8.73
CA ALA A 91 25.57 -25.66 -7.93
C ALA A 91 25.07 -25.68 -6.47
N PRO A 92 25.96 -25.47 -5.48
CA PRO A 92 25.56 -25.24 -4.08
C PRO A 92 24.74 -23.96 -3.95
N ILE A 93 23.69 -24.02 -3.14
CA ILE A 93 22.72 -22.93 -2.98
C ILE A 93 22.85 -22.33 -1.57
N ALA A 94 23.13 -21.04 -1.47
CA ALA A 94 23.23 -20.35 -0.19
C ALA A 94 21.85 -19.89 0.30
N PRO A 95 21.37 -20.28 1.49
CA PRO A 95 20.13 -19.73 2.03
C PRO A 95 20.30 -18.28 2.48
N THR A 96 19.36 -17.43 2.09
CA THR A 96 19.21 -16.10 2.68
C THR A 96 18.80 -16.20 4.15
N HIS A 97 18.95 -15.11 4.91
CA HIS A 97 18.45 -15.04 6.29
C HIS A 97 16.97 -15.45 6.40
N TRP A 98 16.17 -15.09 5.38
CA TRP A 98 14.75 -15.41 5.30
C TRP A 98 14.49 -16.89 5.04
N SER A 99 15.06 -17.46 3.98
CA SER A 99 14.84 -18.86 3.62
C SER A 99 15.45 -19.82 4.63
N PHE A 100 16.55 -19.46 5.30
CA PHE A 100 17.07 -20.20 6.45
C PHE A 100 16.01 -20.29 7.56
N GLY A 101 15.30 -19.19 7.83
CA GLY A 101 14.18 -19.18 8.77
C GLY A 101 13.04 -20.10 8.34
N GLN A 102 12.73 -20.15 7.04
CA GLN A 102 11.72 -21.06 6.49
C GLN A 102 12.14 -22.53 6.60
N LEU A 103 13.41 -22.86 6.32
CA LEU A 103 13.96 -24.20 6.51
C LEU A 103 13.92 -24.63 7.98
N ALA A 104 14.34 -23.76 8.90
CA ALA A 104 14.24 -24.00 10.34
C ALA A 104 12.78 -24.24 10.76
N GLY A 105 11.85 -23.43 10.26
CA GLY A 105 10.41 -23.62 10.50
C GLY A 105 9.87 -24.95 10.00
N LEU A 106 10.28 -25.38 8.79
CA LEU A 106 9.91 -26.67 8.20
C LEU A 106 10.31 -27.84 9.11
N VAL A 107 11.50 -27.76 9.71
CA VAL A 107 11.99 -28.77 10.66
C VAL A 107 11.57 -28.54 12.11
N GLY A 108 10.78 -27.49 12.38
CA GLY A 108 10.32 -27.08 13.70
C GLY A 108 11.43 -26.67 14.66
N ALA A 109 12.56 -26.22 14.13
CA ALA A 109 13.68 -25.71 14.90
C ALA A 109 13.58 -24.17 15.09
N PRO A 110 14.00 -23.63 16.25
CA PRO A 110 14.03 -22.19 16.46
C PRO A 110 15.10 -21.52 15.59
N ALA A 111 14.68 -20.80 14.54
CA ALA A 111 15.59 -20.14 13.60
C ALA A 111 16.57 -19.18 14.29
N ALA A 112 16.11 -18.44 15.31
CA ALA A 112 16.95 -17.48 16.05
C ALA A 112 18.11 -18.18 16.78
N TYR A 113 17.86 -19.37 17.34
CA TYR A 113 18.90 -20.15 17.99
C TYR A 113 19.88 -20.73 16.96
N LEU A 114 19.37 -21.33 15.88
CA LEU A 114 20.23 -21.93 14.85
C LEU A 114 21.16 -20.91 14.18
N ARG A 115 20.75 -19.64 14.06
CA ARG A 115 21.59 -18.56 13.52
C ARG A 115 22.75 -18.15 14.43
N GLN A 116 22.71 -18.51 15.72
CA GLN A 116 23.80 -18.24 16.66
C GLN A 116 24.84 -19.36 16.67
N LEU A 117 24.54 -20.48 16.03
CA LEU A 117 25.44 -21.62 15.94
C LEU A 117 26.39 -21.46 14.74
N PRO A 118 27.64 -21.93 14.85
CA PRO A 118 28.50 -22.14 13.68
C PRO A 118 27.78 -22.98 12.61
N ALA A 119 28.01 -22.65 11.34
CA ALA A 119 27.41 -23.29 10.18
C ALA A 119 27.42 -24.82 10.22
N PRO A 120 28.50 -25.51 10.67
CA PRO A 120 28.47 -26.97 10.83
C PRO A 120 27.41 -27.48 11.81
N LEU A 121 27.24 -26.81 12.95
CA LEU A 121 26.25 -27.20 13.97
C LEU A 121 24.83 -26.87 13.51
N ALA A 122 24.63 -25.68 12.92
CA ALA A 122 23.35 -25.34 12.30
C ALA A 122 22.98 -26.34 11.20
N GLY A 123 23.96 -26.70 10.36
CA GLY A 123 23.80 -27.64 9.25
C GLY A 123 23.42 -29.05 9.70
N ILE A 124 24.07 -29.58 10.73
CA ILE A 124 23.72 -30.90 11.30
C ILE A 124 22.28 -30.90 11.85
N ASN A 125 21.89 -29.86 12.59
CA ASN A 125 20.55 -29.74 13.14
C ASN A 125 19.48 -29.66 12.04
N LEU A 126 19.74 -28.86 10.99
CA LEU A 126 18.86 -28.75 9.83
C LEU A 126 18.77 -30.08 9.07
N GLN A 127 19.91 -30.71 8.80
CA GLN A 127 19.96 -31.98 8.07
C GLN A 127 19.19 -33.08 8.80
N TYR A 128 19.38 -33.22 10.11
CA TYR A 128 18.63 -34.16 10.94
C TYR A 128 17.13 -33.90 10.84
N GLY A 129 16.72 -32.64 10.96
CA GLY A 129 15.32 -32.24 10.87
C GLY A 129 14.69 -32.54 9.51
N LEU A 130 15.42 -32.30 8.42
CA LEU A 130 14.95 -32.56 7.05
C LEU A 130 14.74 -34.05 6.78
N THR A 131 15.58 -34.93 7.35
CA THR A 131 15.49 -36.39 7.15
C THR A 131 14.61 -37.13 8.16
N SER A 132 14.41 -36.58 9.35
CA SER A 132 13.67 -37.25 10.45
C SER A 132 12.17 -36.98 10.45
N ARG A 133 11.72 -35.92 9.76
CA ARG A 133 10.30 -35.61 9.59
C ARG A 133 9.74 -36.32 8.35
N SER A 134 8.40 -36.38 8.27
CA SER A 134 7.71 -36.85 7.05
C SER A 134 8.24 -36.07 5.85
N ALA A 135 8.59 -36.78 4.78
CA ALA A 135 9.05 -36.15 3.54
C ALA A 135 7.91 -35.33 2.93
N GLU A 136 7.95 -34.02 3.13
CA GLU A 136 7.00 -33.09 2.55
C GLU A 136 7.56 -32.56 1.22
N GLN A 137 6.70 -32.43 0.22
CA GLN A 137 7.06 -31.72 -1.00
C GLN A 137 7.15 -30.23 -0.70
N VAL A 138 8.28 -29.60 -1.03
CA VAL A 138 8.49 -28.16 -0.87
C VAL A 138 8.87 -27.54 -2.20
N LYS A 139 8.45 -26.29 -2.38
CA LYS A 139 8.78 -25.48 -3.54
C LYS A 139 9.83 -24.44 -3.18
N THR A 140 11.00 -24.53 -3.80
CA THR A 140 12.11 -23.58 -3.65
C THR A 140 12.01 -22.48 -4.69
N LEU A 141 12.43 -21.27 -4.32
CA LEU A 141 12.74 -20.18 -5.24
C LEU A 141 14.22 -19.86 -5.10
N GLU A 142 14.96 -20.05 -6.17
CA GLU A 142 16.40 -19.77 -6.28
C GLU A 142 16.61 -18.57 -7.19
N ILE A 143 17.63 -17.77 -6.92
CA ILE A 143 18.07 -16.69 -7.80
C ILE A 143 19.58 -16.79 -7.96
N GLU A 144 20.05 -16.72 -9.20
CA GLU A 144 21.47 -16.67 -9.49
C GLU A 144 21.95 -15.22 -9.48
N ASP A 145 22.71 -14.80 -8.47
CA ASP A 145 23.38 -13.49 -8.42
C ASP A 145 24.82 -13.54 -7.91
N GLY A 146 25.74 -13.88 -8.83
CA GLY A 146 27.14 -14.20 -8.52
C GLY A 146 27.29 -15.58 -7.86
N ARG A 147 26.38 -15.91 -6.94
CA ARG A 147 26.13 -17.27 -6.41
C ARG A 147 24.64 -17.59 -6.49
N VAL A 148 24.29 -18.87 -6.43
CA VAL A 148 22.88 -19.27 -6.35
C VAL A 148 22.39 -19.09 -4.92
N GLU A 149 21.37 -18.25 -4.73
CA GLU A 149 20.75 -17.99 -3.44
C GLU A 149 19.35 -18.61 -3.36
N LEU A 150 19.05 -19.28 -2.26
CA LEU A 150 17.70 -19.71 -1.93
C LEU A 150 16.94 -18.54 -1.32
N ARG A 151 15.97 -18.00 -2.06
CA ARG A 151 15.14 -16.86 -1.66
C ARG A 151 13.94 -17.27 -0.83
N ALA A 152 13.35 -18.44 -1.15
CA ALA A 152 12.22 -18.97 -0.41
C ALA A 152 12.10 -20.49 -0.46
N VAL A 153 11.49 -21.03 0.59
CA VAL A 153 10.96 -22.38 0.70
C VAL A 153 9.50 -22.27 1.08
N THR A 154 8.63 -22.79 0.22
CA THR A 154 7.17 -22.67 0.32
C THR A 154 6.50 -24.03 0.13
N GLY A 155 5.19 -24.12 0.38
CA GLY A 155 4.45 -25.33 0.06
C GLY A 155 4.42 -25.62 -1.45
N PRO A 156 4.15 -26.87 -1.85
CA PRO A 156 4.23 -27.29 -3.26
C PRO A 156 3.16 -26.61 -4.13
N GLU A 157 2.01 -26.28 -3.51
CA GLU A 157 0.90 -25.58 -4.15
C GLU A 157 1.02 -24.05 -4.09
N TYR A 158 2.16 -23.50 -3.67
CA TYR A 158 2.37 -22.06 -3.67
C TYR A 158 2.41 -21.52 -5.10
N GLY A 159 1.37 -20.80 -5.50
CA GLY A 159 1.31 -20.07 -6.76
C GLY A 159 1.83 -18.66 -6.54
N ARG A 160 3.00 -18.39 -7.11
CA ARG A 160 3.70 -17.11 -7.01
C ARG A 160 3.20 -16.18 -8.09
N ILE A 161 2.88 -14.96 -7.70
CA ILE A 161 2.75 -13.83 -8.64
C ILE A 161 4.07 -13.09 -8.54
N PHE A 162 4.81 -12.99 -9.63
CA PHE A 162 6.09 -12.28 -9.62
C PHE A 162 5.89 -10.76 -9.61
N ASP A 163 6.83 -10.03 -9.02
CA ASP A 163 6.76 -8.57 -8.93
C ASP A 163 6.72 -7.91 -10.32
N ASP A 164 7.40 -8.49 -11.32
CA ASP A 164 7.38 -7.99 -12.69
C ASP A 164 6.01 -8.13 -13.35
N GLU A 165 5.22 -9.16 -13.02
CA GLU A 165 3.82 -9.27 -13.47
C GLU A 165 2.96 -8.12 -12.95
N LEU A 166 3.14 -7.73 -11.68
CA LEU A 166 2.42 -6.60 -11.09
C LEU A 166 2.86 -5.28 -11.73
N VAL A 167 4.17 -5.04 -11.84
CA VAL A 167 4.70 -3.80 -12.42
C VAL A 167 4.28 -3.67 -13.88
N ALA A 168 4.32 -4.75 -14.67
CA ALA A 168 3.84 -4.75 -16.05
C ALA A 168 2.33 -4.46 -16.15
N ALA A 169 1.52 -4.95 -15.21
CA ALA A 169 0.10 -4.65 -15.16
C ALA A 169 -0.16 -3.16 -14.89
N VAL A 170 0.63 -2.55 -14.01
CA VAL A 170 0.55 -1.12 -13.71
C VAL A 170 1.04 -0.29 -14.90
N GLN A 171 2.14 -0.67 -15.56
CA GLN A 171 2.66 0.04 -16.74
C GLN A 171 1.66 0.10 -17.89
N ARG A 172 0.85 -0.94 -18.09
CA ARG A 172 -0.24 -0.93 -19.09
C ARG A 172 -1.28 0.17 -18.88
N ILE A 173 -1.38 0.69 -17.65
CA ILE A 173 -2.38 1.70 -17.26
C ILE A 173 -1.72 3.08 -17.07
N ALA A 174 -0.56 3.10 -16.42
CA ALA A 174 0.11 4.32 -15.98
C ALA A 174 1.28 4.74 -16.88
N GLY A 175 1.65 3.93 -17.87
CA GLY A 175 2.83 4.14 -18.69
C GLY A 175 4.10 4.06 -17.84
N ASN A 176 4.97 5.08 -17.92
CA ASN A 176 6.22 5.13 -17.17
C ASN A 176 6.06 5.67 -15.74
N GLY A 177 4.88 6.18 -15.39
CA GLY A 177 4.63 6.78 -14.07
C GLY A 177 5.38 8.10 -13.86
N THR A 178 5.82 8.74 -14.95
CA THR A 178 6.57 10.01 -14.93
C THR A 178 5.76 11.17 -15.52
N GLY A 179 4.45 10.99 -15.71
CA GLY A 179 3.55 12.00 -16.29
C GLY A 179 3.33 11.86 -17.80
N ASP A 180 3.78 10.76 -18.39
CA ASP A 180 3.49 10.36 -19.78
C ASP A 180 2.03 9.93 -19.97
N THR A 181 1.38 9.49 -18.89
CA THR A 181 -0.08 9.38 -18.78
C THR A 181 -0.58 10.34 -17.68
N ARG A 182 -1.87 10.27 -17.32
CA ARG A 182 -2.37 11.00 -16.15
C ARG A 182 -1.76 10.52 -14.83
N TRP A 183 -1.23 9.29 -14.80
CA TRP A 183 -0.69 8.67 -13.59
C TRP A 183 0.81 8.93 -13.48
N LYS A 184 1.22 9.40 -12.31
CA LYS A 184 2.61 9.75 -12.04
C LYS A 184 2.98 9.60 -10.57
N VAL A 185 4.28 9.53 -10.30
CA VAL A 185 4.83 9.76 -8.96
C VAL A 185 4.29 11.11 -8.45
N PRO A 186 3.84 11.18 -7.18
CA PRO A 186 3.13 12.33 -6.66
C PRO A 186 4.02 13.56 -6.49
N GLY A 187 3.38 14.72 -6.66
CA GLY A 187 3.85 16.00 -6.17
C GLY A 187 3.95 16.08 -4.65
N VAL A 188 4.08 17.32 -4.15
CA VAL A 188 4.35 17.60 -2.74
C VAL A 188 3.58 18.80 -2.23
N LEU A 189 3.01 18.64 -1.03
CA LEU A 189 2.46 19.71 -0.23
C LEU A 189 3.57 20.54 0.42
N ASP A 190 3.53 21.85 0.17
CA ASP A 190 4.25 22.83 0.97
C ASP A 190 3.39 23.23 2.18
N TRP A 191 3.87 22.88 3.38
CA TRP A 191 3.18 23.19 4.64
C TRP A 191 3.14 24.68 4.97
N SER A 192 4.09 25.46 4.47
CA SER A 192 4.16 26.89 4.77
C SER A 192 3.08 27.68 4.04
N THR A 193 2.72 27.23 2.84
CA THR A 193 1.72 27.88 1.97
C THR A 193 0.39 27.12 1.94
N GLY A 194 0.38 25.83 2.27
CA GLY A 194 -0.78 24.95 2.07
C GLY A 194 -1.07 24.68 0.59
N VAL A 195 -0.09 24.90 -0.29
CA VAL A 195 -0.18 24.66 -1.73
C VAL A 195 0.42 23.29 -2.03
N TYR A 196 -0.34 22.45 -2.73
CA TYR A 196 0.12 21.19 -3.28
C TYR A 196 0.66 21.40 -4.69
N ASN A 197 1.98 21.22 -4.86
CA ASN A 197 2.64 21.35 -6.15
C ASN A 197 2.71 19.97 -6.82
N PRO A 198 1.99 19.73 -7.94
CA PRO A 198 2.11 18.48 -8.68
C PRO A 198 3.45 18.40 -9.44
N HIS A 199 4.07 19.51 -9.84
CA HIS A 199 5.23 19.56 -10.74
C HIS A 199 6.57 19.39 -10.03
N VAL A 200 6.66 18.46 -9.09
CA VAL A 200 7.91 18.15 -8.38
C VAL A 200 8.71 17.12 -9.16
N ASP A 201 10.01 17.34 -9.30
CA ASP A 201 10.92 16.41 -9.95
C ASP A 201 10.98 15.07 -9.21
N ILE A 202 11.07 13.99 -9.98
CA ILE A 202 11.21 12.64 -9.46
C ILE A 202 12.69 12.39 -9.15
N SER A 203 12.98 12.20 -7.87
CA SER A 203 14.29 11.93 -7.33
C SER A 203 14.23 10.78 -6.32
N GLN A 204 15.39 10.40 -5.81
CA GLN A 204 15.52 9.40 -4.75
C GLN A 204 14.76 9.79 -3.47
N ASP A 205 14.51 11.08 -3.25
CA ASP A 205 13.79 11.57 -2.07
C ASP A 205 12.28 11.75 -2.32
N THR A 206 11.86 11.89 -3.58
CA THR A 206 10.45 12.18 -3.92
C THR A 206 9.71 11.00 -4.52
N THR A 207 10.42 9.97 -5.00
CA THR A 207 9.81 8.79 -5.59
C THR A 207 8.95 8.00 -4.60
N THR A 208 8.01 7.26 -5.15
CA THR A 208 7.12 6.34 -4.45
C THR A 208 7.09 4.96 -5.11
N LEU A 209 8.16 4.62 -5.82
CA LEU A 209 8.37 3.35 -6.52
C LEU A 209 9.52 2.60 -5.83
N TYR A 210 9.21 1.47 -5.22
CA TYR A 210 10.13 0.72 -4.38
C TYR A 210 10.14 -0.76 -4.73
N ALA A 211 11.32 -1.37 -4.72
CA ALA A 211 11.45 -2.82 -4.71
C ALA A 211 12.67 -3.24 -3.91
N SER A 212 12.46 -4.12 -2.95
CA SER A 212 13.52 -4.89 -2.31
C SER A 212 13.76 -6.19 -3.04
N ASP A 213 14.64 -7.00 -2.48
CA ASP A 213 14.83 -8.38 -2.85
C ASP A 213 13.58 -9.27 -2.59
N ARG A 214 12.62 -8.84 -1.76
CA ARG A 214 11.47 -9.66 -1.29
C ARG A 214 10.08 -9.15 -1.70
N ASP A 215 9.97 -7.87 -2.01
CA ASP A 215 8.70 -7.21 -2.27
C ASP A 215 8.86 -6.00 -3.19
N VAL A 216 7.73 -5.56 -3.74
CA VAL A 216 7.57 -4.32 -4.50
C VAL A 216 6.42 -3.51 -3.91
N PHE A 217 6.57 -2.20 -3.90
CA PHE A 217 5.52 -1.24 -3.57
C PHE A 217 5.58 -0.07 -4.55
N LEU A 218 4.44 0.33 -5.10
CA LEU A 218 4.34 1.51 -5.95
C LEU A 218 3.11 2.32 -5.60
N PHE A 219 3.23 3.64 -5.60
CA PHE A 219 2.11 4.57 -5.46
C PHE A 219 2.16 5.58 -6.60
N LEU A 220 1.00 5.83 -7.22
CA LEU A 220 0.82 6.80 -8.30
C LEU A 220 -0.44 7.63 -8.06
N VAL A 221 -0.44 8.84 -8.62
CA VAL A 221 -1.51 9.82 -8.48
C VAL A 221 -1.84 10.46 -9.82
N ASP A 222 -3.10 10.85 -9.97
CA ASP A 222 -3.62 11.73 -11.02
C ASP A 222 -3.78 13.14 -10.45
N ASP A 223 -2.65 13.79 -10.17
CA ASP A 223 -2.61 15.09 -9.48
C ASP A 223 -2.53 16.30 -10.41
N LEU A 224 -2.55 16.07 -11.73
CA LEU A 224 -2.68 17.11 -12.75
C LEU A 224 -4.14 17.34 -13.17
N ASN A 225 -5.06 16.48 -12.76
CA ASN A 225 -6.48 16.56 -13.07
C ASN A 225 -7.30 16.65 -11.77
N PRO A 226 -7.32 17.82 -11.09
CA PRO A 226 -8.05 18.00 -9.85
C PRO A 226 -9.54 17.76 -10.02
N ILE A 227 -10.17 17.21 -8.97
CA ILE A 227 -11.60 16.97 -8.86
C ILE A 227 -12.14 17.91 -7.79
N GLU A 228 -13.02 18.81 -8.20
CA GLU A 228 -13.76 19.66 -7.28
C GLU A 228 -14.99 18.91 -6.74
N ALA A 229 -15.08 18.76 -5.42
CA ALA A 229 -16.22 18.15 -4.73
C ALA A 229 -16.81 19.07 -3.66
N GLY A 230 -17.10 20.32 -4.06
CA GLY A 230 -17.74 21.33 -3.23
C GLY A 230 -16.87 22.56 -3.03
N ARG A 231 -17.20 23.34 -1.99
CA ARG A 231 -16.50 24.57 -1.62
C ARG A 231 -16.06 24.49 -0.16
N LEU A 232 -14.91 25.06 0.13
CA LEU A 232 -14.39 25.29 1.47
C LEU A 232 -15.06 26.51 2.11
N ARG A 233 -14.78 26.74 3.40
CA ARG A 233 -15.34 27.83 4.19
C ARG A 233 -15.05 29.21 3.59
N ASP A 234 -13.87 29.37 3.01
CA ASP A 234 -13.42 30.61 2.36
C ASP A 234 -13.98 30.77 0.93
N GLY A 235 -14.82 29.84 0.47
CA GLY A 235 -15.39 29.82 -0.88
C GLY A 235 -14.46 29.23 -1.94
N SER A 236 -13.24 28.83 -1.59
CA SER A 236 -12.33 28.16 -2.53
C SER A 236 -12.83 26.75 -2.89
N PRO A 237 -12.43 26.19 -4.04
CA PRO A 237 -12.81 24.83 -4.43
C PRO A 237 -12.29 23.78 -3.47
N ASP A 238 -13.14 22.81 -3.16
CA ASP A 238 -12.77 21.65 -2.35
C ASP A 238 -12.14 20.57 -3.24
N LEU A 239 -10.82 20.58 -3.34
CA LEU A 239 -10.07 19.76 -4.32
C LEU A 239 -9.66 18.39 -3.79
N TYR A 240 -9.77 17.41 -4.68
CA TYR A 240 -9.37 16.02 -4.53
C TYR A 240 -8.60 15.54 -5.76
N PHE A 241 -7.76 14.53 -5.57
CA PHE A 241 -7.00 13.83 -6.60
C PHE A 241 -7.28 12.34 -6.50
N ARG A 242 -7.04 11.59 -7.58
CA ARG A 242 -7.12 10.13 -7.55
C ARG A 242 -5.77 9.55 -7.21
N GLY A 243 -5.71 8.60 -6.28
CA GLY A 243 -4.51 7.86 -5.96
C GLY A 243 -4.77 6.36 -5.96
N PHE A 244 -3.75 5.60 -6.34
CA PHE A 244 -3.72 4.17 -6.04
C PHE A 244 -2.30 3.74 -5.70
N TYR A 245 -2.18 2.72 -4.85
CA TYR A 245 -0.93 2.00 -4.69
C TYR A 245 -1.15 0.50 -4.84
N CYS A 246 -0.10 -0.17 -5.28
CA CYS A 246 -0.04 -1.62 -5.39
C CYS A 246 1.18 -2.14 -4.63
N TRP A 247 1.08 -3.36 -4.11
CA TRP A 247 2.21 -4.04 -3.50
C TRP A 247 2.16 -5.52 -3.80
N ASN A 248 3.32 -6.14 -3.81
CA ASN A 248 3.43 -7.60 -3.84
C ASN A 248 4.60 -8.03 -2.96
N SER A 249 4.38 -9.10 -2.19
CA SER A 249 5.43 -9.75 -1.42
C SER A 249 5.48 -11.21 -1.83
N GLU A 250 6.38 -11.51 -2.76
CA GLU A 250 6.52 -12.84 -3.34
C GLU A 250 6.86 -13.86 -2.25
N VAL A 251 7.83 -13.54 -1.39
CA VAL A 251 8.44 -14.49 -0.45
C VAL A 251 8.13 -14.19 1.01
N GLY A 252 7.80 -12.93 1.33
CA GLY A 252 7.62 -12.40 2.67
C GLY A 252 6.21 -12.59 3.22
N ALA A 253 5.37 -11.56 3.05
CA ALA A 253 3.98 -11.53 3.52
C ALA A 253 3.05 -12.44 2.71
N LYS A 254 3.50 -12.94 1.55
CA LYS A 254 2.76 -13.88 0.68
C LYS A 254 1.42 -13.31 0.21
N THR A 255 1.39 -12.00 0.00
CA THR A 255 0.20 -11.26 -0.47
C THR A 255 0.58 -10.31 -1.59
N LEU A 256 -0.35 -10.17 -2.52
CA LEU A 256 -0.42 -9.08 -3.48
C LEU A 256 -1.65 -8.25 -3.12
N GLY A 257 -1.58 -6.95 -3.30
CA GLY A 257 -2.79 -6.16 -3.20
C GLY A 257 -2.68 -4.81 -3.88
N MET A 258 -3.81 -4.14 -3.91
CA MET A 258 -3.94 -2.78 -4.38
C MET A 258 -4.94 -2.03 -3.53
N ALA A 259 -4.73 -0.73 -3.39
CA ALA A 259 -5.72 0.17 -2.83
C ALA A 259 -5.92 1.37 -3.74
N SER A 260 -7.16 1.81 -3.85
CA SER A 260 -7.60 2.99 -4.59
C SER A 260 -8.36 3.94 -3.67
N PHE A 261 -8.19 5.24 -3.88
CA PHE A 261 -8.77 6.26 -3.02
C PHE A 261 -8.72 7.63 -3.68
N TYR A 262 -9.47 8.58 -3.10
CA TYR A 262 -9.25 10.01 -3.33
C TYR A 262 -8.38 10.57 -2.22
N LEU A 263 -7.58 11.58 -2.52
CA LEU A 263 -6.75 12.29 -1.54
C LEU A 263 -6.67 13.77 -1.87
N ARG A 264 -6.25 14.59 -0.91
CA ARG A 264 -6.07 16.03 -1.10
C ARG A 264 -4.63 16.43 -1.29
N ALA A 265 -3.70 15.71 -0.67
CA ALA A 265 -2.29 16.04 -0.77
C ALA A 265 -1.39 14.87 -0.38
N VAL A 266 -0.15 14.95 -0.83
CA VAL A 266 0.97 14.11 -0.39
C VAL A 266 2.04 15.05 0.17
N CYS A 267 2.54 14.82 1.38
CA CYS A 267 3.61 15.67 1.93
C CYS A 267 5.01 15.13 1.62
N GLN A 268 6.07 15.89 1.96
CA GLN A 268 7.47 15.49 1.71
C GLN A 268 7.83 14.11 2.26
N ASN A 269 7.30 13.77 3.45
CA ASN A 269 7.48 12.45 4.07
C ASN A 269 6.56 11.36 3.48
N ARG A 270 5.96 11.60 2.31
CA ARG A 270 5.03 10.71 1.61
C ARG A 270 3.80 10.27 2.42
N ASN A 271 3.35 11.09 3.38
CA ASN A 271 2.05 10.84 4.02
C ASN A 271 0.93 11.34 3.10
N LEU A 272 -0.14 10.56 3.02
CA LEU A 272 -1.34 10.90 2.27
C LEU A 272 -2.31 11.62 3.20
N TRP A 273 -2.84 12.76 2.74
CA TRP A 273 -3.71 13.63 3.51
C TRP A 273 -5.07 13.79 2.82
N GLY A 274 -6.11 13.82 3.64
CA GLY A 274 -7.50 13.91 3.17
C GLY A 274 -7.93 12.74 2.34
N VAL A 275 -7.51 11.53 2.75
CA VAL A 275 -7.90 10.30 2.08
C VAL A 275 -9.38 10.02 2.34
N GLU A 276 -10.13 9.83 1.25
CA GLU A 276 -11.55 9.49 1.21
C GLU A 276 -11.77 8.31 0.26
N ASP A 277 -12.88 7.59 0.44
CA ASP A 277 -13.30 6.45 -0.40
C ASP A 277 -12.20 5.39 -0.60
N PHE A 278 -11.59 4.98 0.51
CA PHE A 278 -10.52 4.00 0.50
C PHE A 278 -11.06 2.58 0.29
N GLU A 279 -10.63 1.97 -0.80
CA GLU A 279 -10.96 0.59 -1.20
C GLU A 279 -9.67 -0.22 -1.33
N GLU A 280 -9.64 -1.42 -0.75
CA GLU A 280 -8.47 -2.29 -0.78
C GLU A 280 -8.86 -3.72 -1.14
N ILE A 281 -8.08 -4.33 -2.04
CA ILE A 281 -8.18 -5.74 -2.42
C ILE A 281 -6.85 -6.41 -2.13
N THR A 282 -6.90 -7.56 -1.45
CA THR A 282 -5.72 -8.37 -1.15
C THR A 282 -5.92 -9.80 -1.66
N ILE A 283 -4.96 -10.29 -2.44
CA ILE A 283 -4.87 -11.65 -2.97
C ILE A 283 -3.73 -12.37 -2.26
N ARG A 284 -4.01 -13.54 -1.67
CA ARG A 284 -2.98 -14.42 -1.11
C ARG A 284 -2.31 -15.23 -2.20
N HIS A 285 -0.99 -15.37 -2.12
CA HIS A 285 -0.23 -16.30 -2.95
C HIS A 285 -0.65 -17.74 -2.60
N SER A 286 -1.34 -18.36 -3.56
CA SER A 286 -2.00 -19.65 -3.47
C SER A 286 -2.00 -20.25 -4.87
N LYS A 287 -2.36 -21.54 -5.02
CA LYS A 287 -2.26 -22.28 -6.30
C LYS A 287 -2.81 -21.51 -7.51
N TYR A 288 -3.90 -20.76 -7.33
CA TYR A 288 -4.58 -20.02 -8.39
C TYR A 288 -4.37 -18.49 -8.32
N ALA A 289 -3.38 -18.02 -7.56
CA ALA A 289 -3.16 -16.59 -7.32
C ALA A 289 -2.91 -15.80 -8.61
N ALA A 290 -2.06 -16.31 -9.52
CA ALA A 290 -1.81 -15.68 -10.81
C ALA A 290 -3.09 -15.53 -11.65
N SER A 291 -3.93 -16.58 -11.67
CA SER A 291 -5.24 -16.52 -12.36
C SER A 291 -6.17 -15.49 -11.73
N ARG A 292 -6.26 -15.43 -10.39
CA ARG A 292 -7.08 -14.43 -9.70
C ARG A 292 -6.57 -13.02 -9.93
N PHE A 293 -5.26 -12.82 -9.93
CA PHE A 293 -4.67 -11.52 -10.25
C PHE A 293 -5.05 -11.06 -11.66
N ALA A 294 -4.91 -11.94 -12.66
CA ALA A 294 -5.26 -11.64 -14.05
C ALA A 294 -6.77 -11.37 -14.25
N GLN A 295 -7.64 -12.05 -13.50
CA GLN A 295 -9.10 -11.97 -13.67
C GLN A 295 -9.77 -10.92 -12.77
N GLU A 296 -9.21 -10.61 -11.60
CA GLU A 296 -9.84 -9.75 -10.59
C GLU A 296 -9.06 -8.44 -10.43
N ALA A 297 -7.79 -8.50 -10.02
CA ALA A 297 -7.03 -7.32 -9.63
C ALA A 297 -6.60 -6.45 -10.82
N ALA A 298 -6.07 -7.03 -11.89
CA ALA A 298 -5.67 -6.24 -13.06
C ALA A 298 -6.87 -5.52 -13.73
N PRO A 299 -8.05 -6.17 -13.89
CA PRO A 299 -9.25 -5.47 -14.33
C PRO A 299 -9.77 -4.44 -13.33
N ALA A 300 -9.70 -4.69 -12.02
CA ALA A 300 -10.10 -3.71 -11.01
C ALA A 300 -9.23 -2.45 -11.07
N LEU A 301 -7.91 -2.61 -11.23
CA LEU A 301 -6.97 -1.51 -11.43
C LEU A 301 -7.30 -0.70 -12.69
N ALA A 302 -7.57 -1.37 -13.80
CA ALA A 302 -7.96 -0.70 -15.05
C ALA A 302 -9.33 0.00 -14.93
N SER A 303 -10.29 -0.62 -14.24
CA SER A 303 -11.60 -0.04 -13.98
C SER A 303 -11.49 1.24 -13.17
N PHE A 304 -10.80 1.20 -12.01
CA PHE A 304 -10.58 2.39 -11.19
C PHE A 304 -9.85 3.48 -11.97
N ALA A 305 -8.77 3.12 -12.66
CA ALA A 305 -7.95 4.09 -13.38
C ALA A 305 -8.71 4.85 -14.48
N ASN A 306 -9.72 4.21 -15.08
CA ASN A 306 -10.57 4.77 -16.14
C ASN A 306 -11.95 5.22 -15.63
N SER A 307 -12.24 5.05 -14.34
CA SER A 307 -13.55 5.35 -13.76
C SER A 307 -13.83 6.85 -13.72
N SER A 308 -15.11 7.18 -13.85
CA SER A 308 -15.58 8.56 -13.69
C SER A 308 -15.53 8.97 -12.22
N SER A 309 -15.10 10.19 -11.91
CA SER A 309 -15.21 10.76 -10.55
C SER A 309 -16.63 11.19 -10.20
N ARG A 310 -17.60 11.10 -11.13
CA ARG A 310 -18.98 11.54 -10.88
C ARG A 310 -19.65 10.87 -9.68
N PRO A 311 -19.54 9.54 -9.45
CA PRO A 311 -20.14 8.92 -8.27
C PRO A 311 -19.58 9.51 -6.97
N PHE A 312 -18.27 9.70 -6.88
CA PHE A 312 -17.62 10.34 -5.74
C PHE A 312 -18.12 11.78 -5.55
N VAL A 313 -18.09 12.61 -6.60
CA VAL A 313 -18.56 14.00 -6.54
C VAL A 313 -20.03 14.07 -6.14
N ASN A 314 -20.87 13.19 -6.68
CA ASN A 314 -22.29 13.12 -6.34
C ASN A 314 -22.51 12.70 -4.89
N GLY A 315 -21.76 11.71 -4.40
CA GLY A 315 -21.84 11.26 -3.00
C GLY A 315 -21.45 12.37 -2.01
N ILE A 316 -20.35 13.08 -2.27
CA ILE A 316 -19.94 14.23 -1.45
C ILE A 316 -20.99 15.35 -1.53
N ARG A 317 -21.53 15.64 -2.72
CA ARG A 317 -22.60 16.63 -2.90
C ARG A 317 -23.85 16.25 -2.10
N ALA A 318 -24.33 15.03 -2.24
CA ALA A 318 -25.51 14.53 -1.53
C ALA A 318 -25.30 14.58 -0.01
N ALA A 319 -24.12 14.21 0.49
CA ALA A 319 -23.78 14.31 1.91
C ALA A 319 -23.76 15.76 2.43
N ARG A 320 -23.34 16.72 1.60
CA ARG A 320 -23.37 18.15 1.92
C ARG A 320 -24.79 18.73 1.89
N GLU A 321 -25.64 18.29 0.97
CA GLU A 321 -27.03 18.75 0.83
C GLU A 321 -27.98 18.13 1.88
N THR A 322 -27.63 16.96 2.42
CA THR A 322 -28.46 16.27 3.42
C THR A 322 -28.31 16.89 4.80
N ILE A 323 -29.18 17.85 5.12
CA ILE A 323 -29.27 18.49 6.44
C ILE A 323 -29.99 17.56 7.43
N VAL A 324 -29.29 17.19 8.51
CA VAL A 324 -29.76 16.23 9.53
C VAL A 324 -29.91 16.84 10.91
N ALA A 325 -29.43 18.06 11.13
CA ALA A 325 -29.58 18.78 12.39
C ALA A 325 -29.64 20.29 12.16
N ARG A 326 -30.55 20.99 12.85
CA ARG A 326 -30.62 22.47 12.84
C ARG A 326 -30.47 23.06 14.24
N THR A 327 -30.92 22.33 15.26
CA THR A 327 -30.81 22.72 16.67
C THR A 327 -29.71 21.96 17.40
N ASP A 328 -29.31 22.43 18.59
CA ASP A 328 -28.30 21.74 19.41
C ASP A 328 -28.79 20.37 19.90
N ASP A 329 -30.10 20.26 20.15
CA ASP A 329 -30.73 19.00 20.55
C ASP A 329 -30.68 17.98 19.40
N ASP A 330 -30.99 18.41 18.16
CA ASP A 330 -30.90 17.55 16.97
C ASP A 330 -29.47 17.01 16.78
N ARG A 331 -28.45 17.87 16.96
CA ARG A 331 -27.03 17.50 16.80
C ARG A 331 -26.64 16.44 17.82
N GLY A 332 -27.07 16.64 19.07
CA GLY A 332 -26.87 15.69 20.14
C GLY A 332 -27.54 14.36 19.84
N GLU A 333 -28.83 14.39 19.52
CA GLU A 333 -29.62 13.19 19.27
C GLU A 333 -29.11 12.41 18.05
N PHE A 334 -28.72 13.08 16.98
CA PHE A 334 -28.19 12.47 15.75
C PHE A 334 -26.98 11.57 16.01
N LEU A 335 -26.00 12.06 16.78
CA LEU A 335 -24.81 11.30 17.16
C LEU A 335 -25.13 10.24 18.22
N ARG A 336 -25.97 10.56 19.21
CA ARG A 336 -26.32 9.61 20.29
C ARG A 336 -27.07 8.38 19.76
N LYS A 337 -28.00 8.55 18.81
CA LYS A 337 -28.68 7.45 18.10
C LYS A 337 -27.73 6.53 17.32
N ARG A 338 -26.50 6.99 17.06
CA ARG A 338 -25.45 6.26 16.32
C ARG A 338 -24.34 5.73 17.24
N GLY A 339 -24.61 5.65 18.55
CA GLY A 339 -23.75 5.00 19.52
C GLY A 339 -22.56 5.84 19.98
N PHE A 340 -22.58 7.16 19.76
CA PHE A 340 -21.57 8.07 20.33
C PHE A 340 -21.90 8.38 21.79
N SER A 341 -20.89 8.46 22.65
CA SER A 341 -21.06 8.92 24.03
C SER A 341 -21.39 10.42 24.09
N LYS A 342 -21.90 10.91 25.23
CA LYS A 342 -22.19 12.35 25.44
C LYS A 342 -20.91 13.18 25.26
N THR A 343 -19.80 12.67 25.79
CA THR A 343 -18.48 13.31 25.70
C THR A 343 -17.97 13.35 24.26
N GLU A 344 -18.10 12.26 23.50
CA GLU A 344 -17.71 12.24 22.08
C GLU A 344 -18.57 13.17 21.24
N THR A 345 -19.88 13.17 21.51
CA THR A 345 -20.84 14.06 20.83
C THR A 345 -20.45 15.52 20.99
N ALA A 346 -20.19 15.96 22.22
CA ALA A 346 -19.74 17.33 22.49
C ALA A 346 -18.42 17.65 21.77
N LYS A 347 -17.44 16.74 21.84
CA LYS A 347 -16.15 16.90 21.16
C LYS A 347 -16.27 17.01 19.64
N ILE A 348 -17.14 16.21 19.01
CA ILE A 348 -17.37 16.24 17.56
C ILE A 348 -17.99 17.58 17.16
N ILE A 349 -19.02 18.03 17.86
CA ILE A 349 -19.71 19.29 17.57
C ILE A 349 -18.76 20.48 17.76
N GLU A 350 -18.01 20.51 18.86
CA GLU A 350 -17.03 21.54 19.16
C GLU A 350 -15.91 21.57 18.12
N ARG A 351 -15.43 20.39 17.70
CA ARG A 351 -14.42 20.25 16.66
C ARG A 351 -14.88 20.88 15.34
N VAL A 352 -16.08 20.54 14.87
CA VAL A 352 -16.65 21.16 13.66
C VAL A 352 -16.80 22.67 13.84
N PHE A 353 -17.31 23.12 14.99
CA PHE A 353 -17.44 24.54 15.26
C PHE A 353 -16.11 25.29 15.23
N SER A 354 -15.04 24.69 15.79
CA SER A 354 -13.71 25.29 15.80
C SER A 354 -13.09 25.40 14.40
N GLU A 355 -13.33 24.42 13.53
CA GLU A 355 -12.75 24.36 12.19
C GLU A 355 -13.60 25.16 11.17
N GLU A 356 -14.92 25.02 11.21
CA GLU A 356 -15.85 25.62 10.24
C GLU A 356 -16.42 26.98 10.68
N GLY A 357 -16.29 27.36 11.96
CA GLY A 357 -16.93 28.55 12.52
C GLY A 357 -18.46 28.45 12.66
N ARG A 358 -19.03 27.27 12.34
CA ARG A 358 -20.46 26.95 12.50
C ARG A 358 -20.61 25.53 13.03
N LYS A 359 -21.71 25.26 13.73
CA LYS A 359 -22.01 23.91 14.22
C LYS A 359 -22.42 22.99 13.05
N PRO A 360 -22.26 21.66 13.17
CA PRO A 360 -22.59 20.73 12.10
C PRO A 360 -24.09 20.74 11.81
N GLU A 361 -24.44 20.69 10.53
CA GLU A 361 -25.84 20.63 10.07
C GLU A 361 -26.07 19.50 9.07
N SER A 362 -25.11 19.29 8.15
CA SER A 362 -25.17 18.27 7.11
C SER A 362 -24.52 16.94 7.54
N VAL A 363 -24.85 15.84 6.84
CA VAL A 363 -24.13 14.55 7.01
C VAL A 363 -22.63 14.74 6.84
N PHE A 364 -22.22 15.51 5.83
CA PHE A 364 -20.81 15.79 5.57
C PHE A 364 -20.12 16.49 6.76
N ASP A 365 -20.76 17.48 7.39
CA ASP A 365 -20.19 18.16 8.56
C ASP A 365 -19.93 17.18 9.71
N PHE A 366 -20.86 16.26 9.95
CA PHE A 366 -20.68 15.22 10.98
C PHE A 366 -19.57 14.23 10.62
N VAL A 367 -19.46 13.81 9.36
CA VAL A 367 -18.39 12.93 8.89
C VAL A 367 -17.02 13.59 9.09
N GLN A 368 -16.87 14.86 8.71
CA GLN A 368 -15.63 15.61 8.92
C GLN A 368 -15.32 15.80 10.42
N GLY A 369 -16.32 16.07 11.25
CA GLY A 369 -16.13 16.15 12.69
C GLY A 369 -15.66 14.83 13.33
N ILE A 370 -16.24 13.70 12.92
CA ILE A 370 -15.88 12.37 13.44
C ILE A 370 -14.44 12.01 13.02
N THR A 371 -14.11 12.18 11.75
CA THR A 371 -12.75 11.91 11.23
C THR A 371 -11.73 12.85 11.86
N ALA A 372 -12.09 14.11 12.12
CA ALA A 372 -11.25 15.03 12.86
C ALA A 372 -10.94 14.59 14.29
N VAL A 373 -11.94 14.09 15.02
CA VAL A 373 -11.73 13.50 16.35
C VAL A 373 -10.92 12.21 16.28
N ALA A 374 -11.13 11.38 15.25
CA ALA A 374 -10.41 10.12 15.06
C ALA A 374 -8.89 10.34 14.92
N ARG A 375 -8.46 11.36 14.18
CA ARG A 375 -7.04 11.72 13.99
C ARG A 375 -6.30 12.01 15.30
N GLY A 376 -7.00 12.45 16.33
CA GLY A 376 -6.43 12.72 17.66
C GLY A 376 -6.33 11.49 18.58
N LYS A 377 -6.78 10.31 18.15
CA LYS A 377 -6.71 9.08 18.96
C LYS A 377 -5.32 8.46 18.89
N ILE A 378 -4.76 8.17 20.08
CA ILE A 378 -3.47 7.48 20.21
C ILE A 378 -3.59 5.99 19.84
N HIS A 379 -4.68 5.35 20.26
CA HIS A 379 -4.90 3.93 20.02
C HIS A 379 -5.57 3.67 18.66
N GLN A 380 -4.95 2.79 17.88
CA GLN A 380 -5.38 2.44 16.52
C GLN A 380 -6.82 1.90 16.48
N ASP A 381 -7.20 1.00 17.40
CA ASP A 381 -8.53 0.40 17.40
C ASP A 381 -9.64 1.45 17.60
N ALA A 382 -9.41 2.39 18.51
CA ALA A 382 -10.34 3.49 18.77
C ALA A 382 -10.44 4.45 17.58
N ARG A 383 -9.36 4.63 16.82
CA ARG A 383 -9.37 5.41 15.58
C ARG A 383 -10.19 4.71 14.51
N LEU A 384 -9.92 3.42 14.27
CA LEU A 384 -10.59 2.61 13.25
C LEU A 384 -12.10 2.50 13.49
N ASP A 385 -12.55 2.38 14.75
CA ASP A 385 -13.99 2.38 15.07
C ASP A 385 -14.67 3.70 14.68
N LEU A 386 -14.04 4.85 14.98
CA LEU A 386 -14.58 6.15 14.58
C LEU A 386 -14.60 6.33 13.06
N GLU A 387 -13.52 5.96 12.37
CA GLU A 387 -13.43 6.00 10.90
C GLU A 387 -14.49 5.11 10.24
N ALA A 388 -14.73 3.90 10.78
CA ALA A 388 -15.75 2.99 10.28
C ALA A 388 -17.17 3.54 10.47
N ARG A 389 -17.44 4.26 11.57
CA ARG A 389 -18.73 4.94 11.80
C ARG A 389 -18.92 6.12 10.87
N ALA A 390 -17.86 6.90 10.62
CA ALA A 390 -17.88 8.00 9.65
C ALA A 390 -18.16 7.49 8.23
N LYS A 391 -17.49 6.40 7.80
CA LYS A 391 -17.74 5.75 6.51
C LYS A 391 -19.20 5.34 6.36
N LYS A 392 -19.77 4.64 7.35
CA LYS A 392 -21.19 4.24 7.35
C LYS A 392 -22.17 5.42 7.25
N LEU A 393 -21.78 6.61 7.71
CA LEU A 393 -22.59 7.82 7.56
C LEU A 393 -22.55 8.34 6.12
N LEU A 394 -21.35 8.38 5.53
CA LEU A 394 -21.16 8.83 4.15
C LEU A 394 -21.84 7.89 3.15
N ASP A 395 -21.66 6.57 3.31
CA ASP A 395 -22.25 5.52 2.46
C ASP A 395 -23.79 5.51 2.45
N ARG A 396 -24.43 6.11 3.47
CA ARG A 396 -25.90 6.23 3.54
C ARG A 396 -26.45 7.46 2.84
N ALA A 397 -25.59 8.43 2.56
CA ALA A 397 -25.95 9.68 1.89
C ALA A 397 -25.60 9.67 0.39
N ALA A 398 -24.59 8.88 0.01
CA ALA A 398 -24.28 8.54 -1.39
C ALA A 398 -25.27 7.50 -1.93
#